data_AF-A0A9E0M1N1-F1
#
_entry.id   AF-A0A9E0M1N1-F1
#
_cell.length_a   1.000
_cell.length_b   1.000
_cell.length_c   1.000
_cell.angle_alpha   90.00
_cell.angle_beta   90.00
_cell.angle_gamma   90.00
#
_symmetry.space_group_name_H-M   'P 1'
#
loop_
_entity.id
_entity.type
_entity.pdbx_description
1 polymer ?
#
loop_
_entity_poly.entity_id
_entity_poly.type
_entity_poly.pdbx_seq_one_letter_code
_entity_poly.pdbx_strand_id
1 'polypeptide(L)'
;MRTWITLLGTAAIGLAVNLPAQANPEANMKTAGCFACHAVDKKLVGPSYKDVAAKYKGQADAVAKLTEKSRNGGKGVWGQIP
;
A
#
# COMPACT_ATOMS: atom_id res chain seq x y z
N MET A 1 -47.83 -40.12 20.94
CA MET A 1 -48.92 -39.49 20.17
C MET A 1 -48.95 -38.02 20.53
N ARG A 2 -48.83 -37.13 19.52
CA ARG A 2 -49.03 -35.65 19.56
C ARG A 2 -47.93 -34.92 20.37
N THR A 3 -47.06 -34.08 19.84
CA THR A 3 -47.19 -32.99 18.84
C THR A 3 -45.75 -32.65 18.40
N TRP A 4 -45.22 -33.00 17.23
CA TRP A 4 -45.47 -32.44 15.89
C TRP A 4 -45.86 -30.95 15.90
N ILE A 5 -44.95 -30.15 15.31
CA ILE A 5 -45.11 -28.82 14.68
C ILE A 5 -44.62 -27.60 15.47
N THR A 6 -43.85 -26.78 14.73
CA THR A 6 -43.14 -25.53 15.05
C THR A 6 -41.79 -25.74 15.77
N LEU A 7 -40.63 -25.32 15.27
CA LEU A 7 -40.30 -24.29 14.29
C LEU A 7 -39.23 -24.80 13.31
N LEU A 8 -39.51 -24.69 12.02
CA LEU A 8 -38.47 -24.38 11.04
C LEU A 8 -37.92 -22.99 11.38
N GLY A 9 -36.85 -22.93 12.17
CA GLY A 9 -36.03 -21.74 12.33
C GLY A 9 -34.86 -21.83 11.36
N THR A 10 -35.00 -21.24 10.17
CA THR A 10 -33.92 -21.07 9.20
C THR A 10 -32.76 -20.30 9.83
N ALA A 11 -31.69 -21.00 10.21
CA ALA A 11 -30.40 -20.38 10.48
C ALA A 11 -29.50 -20.58 9.25
N ALA A 12 -29.72 -19.76 8.22
CA ALA A 12 -28.71 -19.54 7.20
C ALA A 12 -27.57 -18.74 7.86
N ILE A 13 -26.63 -19.46 8.48
CA ILE A 13 -25.39 -18.89 9.01
C ILE A 13 -24.62 -18.33 7.81
N GLY A 14 -24.52 -17.01 7.76
CA GLY A 14 -23.97 -16.26 6.64
C GLY A 14 -22.53 -16.65 6.31
N LEU A 15 -22.25 -16.83 5.01
CA LEU A 15 -20.89 -16.83 4.49
C LEU A 15 -20.27 -15.46 4.79
N ALA A 16 -19.37 -15.40 5.76
CA ALA A 16 -18.43 -14.30 5.89
C ALA A 16 -17.44 -14.39 4.72
N VAL A 17 -17.73 -13.68 3.64
CA VAL A 17 -16.78 -13.49 2.55
C VAL A 17 -15.65 -12.60 3.05
N ASN A 18 -14.47 -13.18 3.25
CA ASN A 18 -13.24 -12.42 3.48
C ASN A 18 -12.82 -11.79 2.15
N LEU A 19 -13.41 -10.64 1.83
CA LEU A 19 -12.97 -9.84 0.70
C LEU A 19 -11.55 -9.33 1.01
N PRO A 20 -10.57 -9.50 0.10
CA PRO A 20 -9.27 -8.89 0.32
C PRO A 20 -9.48 -7.38 0.44
N ALA A 21 -8.99 -6.79 1.53
CA ALA A 21 -8.96 -5.35 1.67
C ALA A 21 -8.27 -4.78 0.43
N GLN A 22 -8.99 -3.99 -0.38
CA GLN A 22 -8.42 -3.40 -1.58
C GLN A 22 -7.30 -2.44 -1.13
N ALA A 23 -6.05 -2.83 -1.39
CA ALA A 23 -4.93 -1.95 -1.16
C ALA A 23 -5.08 -0.71 -2.04
N ASN A 24 -5.24 0.45 -1.41
CA ASN A 24 -5.21 1.75 -2.08
C ASN A 24 -3.84 2.40 -1.82
N PRO A 25 -2.82 2.11 -2.64
CA PRO A 25 -1.47 2.61 -2.41
C PRO A 25 -1.41 4.13 -2.40
N GLU A 26 -2.21 4.81 -3.23
CA GLU A 26 -2.23 6.28 -3.27
C GLU A 26 -2.78 6.86 -1.96
N ALA A 27 -3.89 6.32 -1.44
CA ALA A 27 -4.42 6.74 -0.15
C ALA A 27 -3.43 6.49 0.98
N ASN A 28 -2.78 5.33 1.00
CA ASN A 28 -1.75 5.00 2.00
C ASN A 28 -0.57 5.96 1.93
N MET A 29 -0.10 6.32 0.74
CA MET A 29 0.99 7.28 0.55
C MET A 29 0.60 8.70 0.99
N LYS A 30 -0.66 9.10 0.78
CA LYS A 30 -1.19 10.37 1.28
C LYS A 30 -1.19 10.39 2.81
N THR A 31 -1.74 9.35 3.45
CA THR A 31 -1.80 9.26 4.92
C THR A 31 -0.42 9.11 5.56
N ALA A 32 0.51 8.44 4.89
CA ALA A 32 1.90 8.29 5.34
C ALA A 32 2.76 9.54 5.06
N GLY A 33 2.19 10.61 4.48
CA GLY A 33 2.88 11.88 4.28
C GLY A 33 3.92 11.89 3.15
N CYS A 34 3.97 10.88 2.28
CA CYS A 34 4.99 10.76 1.24
C CYS A 34 4.97 11.96 0.28
N PHE A 35 3.78 12.53 0.04
CA PHE A 35 3.58 13.67 -0.84
C PHE A 35 4.00 15.02 -0.25
N ALA A 36 4.41 15.08 1.02
CA ALA A 36 4.99 16.30 1.61
C ALA A 36 6.38 16.59 1.03
N CYS A 37 7.14 15.56 0.62
CA CYS A 37 8.50 15.69 0.14
C CYS A 37 8.71 15.19 -1.29
N HIS A 38 7.79 14.37 -1.83
CA HIS A 38 7.86 13.83 -3.18
C HIS A 38 6.61 14.20 -3.98
N ALA A 39 6.78 14.50 -5.26
CA ALA A 39 5.67 14.62 -6.21
C ALA A 39 5.79 13.55 -7.30
N VAL A 40 4.70 13.35 -8.06
CA VAL A 40 4.66 12.36 -9.13
C VAL A 40 5.68 12.69 -10.23
N ASP A 41 5.74 13.95 -10.63
CA ASP A 41 6.37 14.36 -11.89
C ASP A 41 7.34 15.55 -11.79
N LYS A 42 7.49 16.11 -10.59
CA LYS A 42 8.43 17.20 -10.33
C LYS A 42 9.24 16.94 -9.07
N LYS A 43 10.47 17.43 -9.06
CA LYS A 43 11.32 17.42 -7.87
C LYS A 43 10.76 18.40 -6.82
N LEU A 44 10.77 17.99 -5.56
CA LEU A 44 10.49 18.84 -4.41
C LEU A 44 11.72 18.79 -3.47
N VAL A 45 11.55 18.31 -2.24
CA VAL A 45 12.66 17.98 -1.33
C VAL A 45 13.35 16.71 -1.84
N GLY A 46 12.56 15.67 -2.10
CA GLY A 46 13.00 14.44 -2.74
C GLY A 46 12.84 14.45 -4.27
N PRO A 47 13.38 13.44 -4.97
CA PRO A 47 13.15 13.24 -6.40
C PRO A 47 11.66 13.00 -6.72
N SER A 48 11.26 13.24 -7.97
CA SER A 48 9.91 12.83 -8.40
C SER A 48 9.80 11.30 -8.44
N TYR A 49 8.59 10.76 -8.27
CA TYR A 49 8.37 9.32 -8.43
C TYR A 49 8.71 8.84 -9.85
N LYS A 50 8.52 9.70 -10.87
CA LYS A 50 8.99 9.44 -12.24
C LYS A 50 10.51 9.32 -12.32
N ASP A 51 11.28 10.17 -11.63
CA ASP A 51 12.74 10.08 -11.62
C ASP A 51 13.21 8.79 -10.93
N VAL A 52 12.58 8.44 -9.80
CA VAL A 52 12.85 7.17 -9.10
C VAL A 52 12.56 5.99 -10.03
N ALA A 53 11.40 5.97 -10.67
CA ALA A 53 11.04 4.91 -11.62
C ALA A 53 12.04 4.82 -12.78
N ALA A 54 12.46 5.96 -13.34
CA ALA A 54 13.44 6.00 -14.44
C ALA A 54 14.82 5.48 -14.01
N LYS A 55 15.34 5.91 -12.85
CA LYS A 55 16.65 5.50 -12.35
C LYS A 55 16.72 4.00 -12.03
N TYR A 56 15.65 3.44 -11.47
CA TYR A 56 15.61 2.04 -11.03
C TYR A 56 14.96 1.07 -12.03
N LYS A 57 14.56 1.55 -13.22
CA LYS A 57 13.96 0.73 -14.26
C LYS A 57 14.85 -0.45 -14.63
N GLY A 58 14.29 -1.66 -14.57
CA GLY A 58 14.99 -2.89 -14.94
C GLY A 58 15.95 -3.45 -13.88
N GLN A 59 16.09 -2.80 -12.72
CA GLN A 59 16.87 -3.36 -11.62
C GLN A 59 16.04 -4.40 -10.86
N ALA A 60 16.50 -5.66 -10.87
CA ALA A 60 15.77 -6.77 -10.24
C ALA A 60 15.56 -6.58 -8.72
N ASP A 61 16.48 -5.86 -8.06
CA ASP A 61 16.44 -5.60 -6.62
C ASP A 61 15.88 -4.21 -6.25
N ALA A 62 15.29 -3.48 -7.22
CA ALA A 62 14.77 -2.13 -7.01
C ALA A 62 13.78 -2.06 -5.84
N VAL A 63 12.84 -3.00 -5.76
CA VAL A 63 11.80 -3.02 -4.72
C VAL A 63 12.43 -3.17 -3.33
N ALA A 64 13.36 -4.11 -3.16
CA ALA A 64 14.03 -4.34 -1.89
C ALA A 64 14.84 -3.11 -1.46
N LYS A 65 15.67 -2.57 -2.37
CA LYS A 65 16.49 -1.37 -2.13
C LYS A 65 15.65 -0.15 -1.77
N LEU A 66 14.59 0.12 -2.53
CA LEU A 66 13.75 1.29 -2.29
C LEU A 66 12.96 1.14 -1.00
N THR A 67 12.46 -0.06 -0.68
CA THR A 67 11.77 -0.32 0.59
C THR A 67 12.69 -0.07 1.78
N GLU A 68 13.93 -0.55 1.72
CA GLU A 68 14.92 -0.30 2.76
C GLU A 68 15.22 1.19 2.90
N LYS A 69 15.42 1.91 1.78
CA LYS A 69 15.64 3.36 1.81
C LYS A 69 14.45 4.16 2.33
N SER A 70 13.23 3.77 2.00
CA SER A 70 12.03 4.43 2.52
C SER A 70 11.85 4.23 4.03
N ARG A 71 12.29 3.09 4.58
CA ARG A 71 12.18 2.79 6.01
C ARG A 71 13.32 3.40 6.83
N ASN A 72 14.54 3.33 6.32
CA ASN A 72 15.75 3.68 7.08
C ASN A 72 16.26 5.09 6.76
N GLY A 73 15.72 5.74 5.73
CA GLY A 73 16.28 6.96 5.17
C GLY A 73 17.62 6.71 4.45
N GLY A 74 18.20 7.76 3.89
CA GLY A 74 19.54 7.70 3.32
C GLY A 74 19.89 8.87 2.42
N LYS A 75 21.11 9.37 2.58
CA LYS A 75 21.72 10.41 1.73
C LYS A 75 22.58 9.84 0.60
N GLY A 76 22.96 10.69 -0.35
CA GLY A 76 23.99 10.44 -1.38
C GLY A 76 23.47 9.97 -2.73
N VAL A 77 22.27 9.35 -2.79
CA VAL A 77 21.71 8.88 -4.07
C VAL A 77 21.12 10.04 -4.90
N TRP A 78 20.47 10.98 -4.21
CA TRP A 78 19.72 12.09 -4.82
C TRP A 78 20.16 13.48 -4.34
N GLY A 79 21.16 13.53 -3.44
CA GLY A 79 21.65 14.74 -2.81
C GLY A 79 22.14 14.49 -1.39
N GLN A 80 22.44 15.56 -0.67
CA GLN A 80 22.93 15.50 0.72
C GLN A 80 21.80 15.38 1.76
N ILE A 81 20.54 15.58 1.35
CA ILE A 81 19.37 15.43 2.22
C ILE A 81 19.17 13.93 2.53
N PRO A 82 19.11 13.52 3.83
CA PRO A 82 18.86 12.14 4.24
C PRO A 82 17.46 11.63 3.92
#